data_AF-A0A7S0CG84-F1
#
_entry.id   AF-A0A7S0CG84-F1
#
_cell.length_a   1.000
_cell.length_b   1.000
_cell.length_c   1.000
_cell.angle_alpha   90.00
_cell.angle_beta   90.00
_cell.angle_gamma   90.00
#
_symmetry.space_group_name_H-M   'P 1'
#
loop_
_entity.id
_entity.type
_entity.pdbx_description
1 polymer ?
#
loop_
_entity_poly.entity_id
_entity_poly.type
_entity_poly.pdbx_seq_one_letter_code
_entity_poly.pdbx_strand_id
1 'polypeptide(L)'
;PLDEPKGGWDSVTDATIVFHGAGGQDTNTDVLMSALNNEVGTSKSYETIVDWSEWSQNILKASFVGQTIGKEIAAQLLSKAKNIETVHVIGISVGSFAANSCIDKVKQERQKSSGDVYSQLTLLDPFCQRGVLDLTYGDRNFGKNADYPQQYLNTDDPVPFTNKSLSKCACIDVTALRPTEIFGHDWPLIYYSKSKKLGLVSASDKLSIGKVY
;
A
#
# COMPACT_ATOMS: atom_id res chain seq x y z
N PRO A 1 -10.11 -6.42 11.74
CA PRO A 1 -9.65 -5.83 13.02
C PRO A 1 -8.14 -6.03 13.14
N LEU A 2 -7.41 -5.11 13.77
CA LEU A 2 -5.96 -5.31 13.97
C LEU A 2 -5.69 -6.26 15.14
N ASP A 3 -4.99 -7.35 14.86
CA ASP A 3 -4.58 -8.35 15.86
C ASP A 3 -3.45 -7.83 16.76
N GLU A 4 -3.32 -8.42 17.94
CA GLU A 4 -2.31 -8.01 18.94
C GLU A 4 -0.88 -8.35 18.48
N PRO A 5 0.05 -7.38 18.46
CA PRO A 5 1.46 -7.63 18.15
C PRO A 5 2.14 -8.45 19.27
N LYS A 6 3.15 -9.24 18.92
CA LYS A 6 3.91 -10.08 19.88
C LYS A 6 4.52 -9.29 21.05
N GLY A 7 4.92 -8.03 20.82
CA GLY A 7 5.50 -7.14 21.83
C GLY A 7 4.49 -6.24 22.55
N GLY A 8 3.19 -6.35 22.22
CA GLY A 8 2.16 -5.41 22.68
C GLY A 8 2.24 -4.05 21.97
N TRP A 9 1.11 -3.35 21.89
CA TRP A 9 0.99 -2.11 21.12
C TRP A 9 1.93 -0.97 21.54
N ASP A 10 2.33 -0.93 22.81
CA ASP A 10 3.26 0.10 23.31
C ASP A 10 4.67 -0.04 22.72
N SER A 11 5.04 -1.22 22.24
CA SER A 11 6.35 -1.49 21.64
C SER A 11 6.44 -1.12 20.15
N VAL A 12 5.29 -0.93 19.49
CA VAL A 12 5.21 -0.74 18.04
C VAL A 12 5.63 0.68 17.66
N THR A 13 6.76 0.79 16.96
CA THR A 13 7.25 2.04 16.36
C THR A 13 7.06 2.06 14.84
N ASP A 14 6.97 0.90 14.22
CA ASP A 14 6.86 0.74 12.77
C ASP A 14 5.69 -0.18 12.43
N ALA A 15 4.84 0.22 11.49
CA ALA A 15 3.72 -0.60 11.05
C ALA A 15 3.67 -0.68 9.52
N THR A 16 3.55 -1.91 9.00
CA THR A 16 3.29 -2.18 7.60
C THR A 16 1.92 -2.81 7.43
N ILE A 17 1.03 -2.11 6.71
CA ILE A 17 -0.35 -2.56 6.47
C ILE A 17 -0.53 -2.87 4.99
N VAL A 18 -0.92 -4.10 4.67
CA VAL A 18 -1.17 -4.55 3.30
C VAL A 18 -2.68 -4.63 3.04
N PHE A 19 -3.12 -4.07 1.91
CA PHE A 19 -4.47 -4.22 1.38
C PHE A 19 -4.41 -5.02 0.07
N HIS A 20 -4.90 -6.26 0.10
CA HIS A 20 -4.98 -7.11 -1.09
C HIS A 20 -5.91 -6.55 -2.17
N GLY A 21 -5.82 -7.08 -3.38
CA GLY A 21 -6.67 -6.70 -4.52
C GLY A 21 -8.06 -7.35 -4.52
N ALA A 22 -8.66 -7.38 -5.71
CA ALA A 22 -9.89 -8.15 -5.94
C ALA A 22 -9.57 -9.65 -5.81
N GLY A 23 -10.50 -10.44 -5.27
CA GLY A 23 -10.30 -11.88 -5.07
C GLY A 23 -9.89 -12.27 -3.66
N GLY A 24 -9.17 -11.41 -2.93
CA GLY A 24 -8.74 -11.71 -1.55
C GLY A 24 -7.24 -11.89 -1.41
N GLN A 25 -6.83 -12.46 -0.29
CA GLN A 25 -5.49 -12.99 -0.07
C GLN A 25 -5.29 -14.27 -0.89
N ASP A 26 -4.11 -14.40 -1.49
CA ASP A 26 -3.67 -15.52 -2.31
C ASP A 26 -2.18 -15.87 -2.03
N THR A 27 -1.65 -16.81 -2.80
CA THR A 27 -0.26 -17.26 -2.69
C THR A 27 0.77 -16.14 -2.90
N ASN A 28 0.53 -15.18 -3.78
CA ASN A 28 1.45 -14.07 -4.01
C ASN A 28 1.47 -13.11 -2.82
N THR A 29 0.30 -12.86 -2.21
CA THR A 29 0.23 -12.08 -0.97
C THR A 29 0.81 -12.82 0.23
N ASP A 30 0.72 -14.15 0.29
CA ASP A 30 1.40 -14.96 1.31
C ASP A 30 2.92 -14.83 1.22
N VAL A 31 3.46 -14.84 -0.01
CA VAL A 31 4.88 -14.61 -0.27
C VAL A 31 5.30 -13.21 0.17
N LEU A 32 4.50 -12.18 -0.13
CA LEU A 32 4.76 -10.81 0.36
C LEU A 32 4.78 -10.76 1.89
N MET A 33 3.78 -11.33 2.55
CA MET A 33 3.71 -11.31 4.01
C MET A 33 4.86 -12.11 4.64
N SER A 34 5.29 -13.21 4.02
CA SER A 34 6.48 -13.94 4.46
C SER A 34 7.75 -13.09 4.34
N ALA A 35 7.92 -12.38 3.23
CA ALA A 35 9.05 -11.48 3.03
C ALA A 35 9.07 -10.35 4.07
N LEU A 36 7.91 -9.73 4.32
CA LEU A 36 7.75 -8.67 5.33
C LEU A 36 8.14 -9.15 6.73
N ASN A 37 7.64 -10.32 7.14
CA ASN A 37 7.97 -10.91 8.45
C ASN A 37 9.46 -11.26 8.59
N ASN A 38 10.13 -11.63 7.49
CA ASN A 38 11.55 -12.00 7.52
C ASN A 38 12.50 -10.79 7.48
N GLU A 39 12.17 -9.74 6.72
CA GLU A 39 13.04 -8.57 6.57
C GLU A 39 12.81 -7.48 7.64
N VAL A 40 11.58 -7.36 8.15
CA VAL A 40 11.16 -6.24 9.01
C VAL A 40 10.74 -6.70 10.41
N GLY A 41 10.47 -8.00 10.60
CA GLY A 41 9.94 -8.58 11.84
C GLY A 41 10.87 -8.47 13.04
N THR A 42 10.81 -7.31 13.70
CA THR A 42 11.37 -7.08 15.03
C THR A 42 10.25 -6.95 16.05
N SER A 43 10.56 -6.97 17.35
CA SER A 43 9.55 -6.72 18.38
C SER A 43 8.94 -5.31 18.31
N LYS A 44 9.50 -4.41 17.50
CA LYS A 44 9.03 -3.02 17.31
C LYS A 44 8.19 -2.84 16.05
N SER A 45 8.16 -3.86 15.19
CA SER A 45 7.48 -3.80 13.91
C SER A 45 6.15 -4.56 13.97
N TYR A 46 5.15 -4.05 13.28
CA TYR A 46 3.85 -4.68 13.13
C TYR A 46 3.47 -4.81 11.66
N GLU A 47 3.46 -6.04 11.15
CA GLU A 47 3.10 -6.37 9.78
C GLU A 47 1.75 -7.10 9.76
N THR A 48 0.82 -6.63 8.95
CA THR A 48 -0.47 -7.30 8.77
C THR A 48 -1.03 -7.10 7.37
N ILE A 49 -1.81 -8.08 6.92
CA ILE A 49 -2.68 -7.95 5.75
C ILE A 49 -4.12 -7.86 6.23
N VAL A 50 -4.84 -6.86 5.76
CA VAL A 50 -6.25 -6.67 6.10
C VAL A 50 -7.08 -7.56 5.18
N ASP A 51 -7.81 -8.51 5.75
CA ASP A 51 -8.87 -9.21 5.02
C ASP A 51 -10.08 -8.28 4.87
N TRP A 52 -10.35 -7.92 3.62
CA TRP A 52 -11.52 -7.15 3.21
C TRP A 52 -12.20 -7.79 1.99
N SER A 53 -12.01 -9.10 1.83
CA SER A 53 -12.47 -9.89 0.69
C SER A 53 -13.97 -9.78 0.44
N GLU A 54 -14.80 -9.65 1.48
CA GLU A 54 -16.25 -9.40 1.37
C GLU A 54 -16.57 -8.21 0.44
N TRP A 55 -15.72 -7.19 0.44
CA TRP A 55 -15.95 -5.93 -0.26
C TRP A 55 -15.08 -5.77 -1.51
N SER A 56 -13.93 -6.44 -1.58
CA SER A 56 -12.97 -6.28 -2.67
C SER A 56 -13.37 -6.96 -3.98
N GLN A 57 -14.28 -7.94 -3.95
CA GLN A 57 -14.71 -8.70 -5.14
C GLN A 57 -15.39 -7.83 -6.21
N ASN A 58 -16.11 -6.79 -5.81
CA ASN A 58 -16.75 -5.86 -6.74
C ASN A 58 -15.92 -4.58 -6.84
N ILE A 59 -15.07 -4.49 -7.86
CA ILE A 59 -14.09 -3.40 -8.04
C ILE A 59 -14.72 -1.99 -7.95
N LEU A 60 -15.92 -1.80 -8.52
CA LEU A 60 -16.61 -0.51 -8.46
C LEU A 60 -17.02 -0.15 -7.04
N LYS A 61 -17.58 -1.09 -6.28
CA LYS A 61 -17.94 -0.89 -4.87
C LYS A 61 -16.70 -0.78 -3.98
N ALA A 62 -15.68 -1.59 -4.26
CA ALA A 62 -14.41 -1.63 -3.57
C ALA A 62 -13.70 -0.26 -3.63
N SER A 63 -13.82 0.48 -4.73
CA SER A 63 -13.28 1.84 -4.84
C SER A 63 -13.84 2.85 -3.83
N PHE A 64 -15.06 2.61 -3.30
CA PHE A 64 -15.66 3.42 -2.24
C PHE A 64 -15.43 2.79 -0.86
N VAL A 65 -15.76 1.51 -0.71
CA VAL A 65 -15.69 0.82 0.58
C VAL A 65 -14.27 0.69 1.08
N GLY A 66 -13.30 0.45 0.19
CA GLY A 66 -11.89 0.42 0.52
C GLY A 66 -11.45 1.71 1.21
N GLN A 67 -11.95 2.87 0.79
CA GLN A 67 -11.60 4.15 1.44
C GLN A 67 -12.09 4.22 2.89
N THR A 68 -13.28 3.70 3.17
CA THR A 68 -13.82 3.59 4.52
C THR A 68 -12.98 2.66 5.37
N ILE A 69 -12.68 1.46 4.85
CA ILE A 69 -11.84 0.46 5.53
C ILE A 69 -10.45 1.03 5.83
N GLY A 70 -9.81 1.68 4.87
CA GLY A 70 -8.50 2.31 5.06
C GLY A 70 -8.50 3.33 6.21
N LYS A 71 -9.54 4.17 6.30
CA LYS A 71 -9.69 5.15 7.39
C LYS A 71 -9.91 4.48 8.74
N GLU A 72 -10.70 3.41 8.79
CA GLU A 72 -10.97 2.66 10.02
C GLU A 72 -9.72 1.95 10.53
N ILE A 73 -8.94 1.35 9.63
CA ILE A 73 -7.67 0.70 9.98
C ILE A 73 -6.65 1.72 10.49
N ALA A 74 -6.53 2.89 9.84
CA ALA A 74 -5.68 3.98 10.34
C ALA A 74 -6.11 4.45 11.74
N ALA A 75 -7.41 4.62 11.96
CA ALA A 75 -7.93 5.02 13.27
C ALA A 75 -7.63 3.96 14.34
N GLN A 76 -7.80 2.67 14.04
CA GLN A 76 -7.45 1.57 14.94
C GLN A 76 -5.95 1.57 15.26
N LEU A 77 -5.10 1.66 14.24
CA LEU A 77 -3.63 1.68 14.39
C LEU A 77 -3.20 2.82 15.33
N LEU A 78 -3.61 4.05 15.05
CA LEU A 78 -3.25 5.22 15.87
C LEU A 78 -3.87 5.19 17.28
N SER A 79 -5.01 4.52 17.45
CA SER A 79 -5.64 4.35 18.76
C SER A 79 -4.85 3.39 19.64
N LYS A 80 -4.18 2.39 19.03
CA LYS A 80 -3.47 1.31 19.72
C LYS A 80 -1.97 1.61 19.84
N ALA A 81 -1.27 1.85 18.73
CA ALA A 81 0.17 2.12 18.70
C ALA A 81 0.48 3.60 19.00
N LYS A 82 0.68 3.95 20.28
CA LYS A 82 0.93 5.34 20.69
C LYS A 82 2.29 5.88 20.27
N ASN A 83 3.27 4.99 20.19
CA ASN A 83 4.67 5.29 19.87
C ASN A 83 5.00 5.11 18.38
N ILE A 84 3.98 5.02 17.51
CA ILE A 84 4.21 4.82 16.07
C ILE A 84 4.93 6.04 15.47
N GLU A 85 6.03 5.76 14.80
CA GLU A 85 6.91 6.72 14.11
C GLU A 85 6.81 6.56 12.59
N THR A 86 6.69 5.32 12.12
CA THR A 86 6.59 4.97 10.70
C THR A 86 5.32 4.20 10.40
N VAL A 87 4.61 4.62 9.36
CA VAL A 87 3.50 3.85 8.78
C VAL A 87 3.78 3.63 7.29
N HIS A 88 3.93 2.38 6.92
CA HIS A 88 4.01 1.93 5.54
C HIS A 88 2.71 1.25 5.15
N VAL A 89 2.11 1.68 4.05
CA VAL A 89 0.87 1.09 3.56
C VAL A 89 1.07 0.63 2.13
N ILE A 90 0.75 -0.64 1.88
CA ILE A 90 0.87 -1.29 0.57
C ILE A 90 -0.53 -1.55 0.03
N GLY A 91 -0.82 -1.02 -1.15
CA GLY A 91 -2.07 -1.27 -1.87
C GLY A 91 -1.82 -2.07 -3.13
N ILE A 92 -2.52 -3.19 -3.29
CA ILE A 92 -2.43 -4.07 -4.46
C ILE A 92 -3.69 -3.87 -5.28
N SER A 93 -3.57 -3.51 -6.57
CA SER A 93 -4.74 -3.34 -7.44
C SER A 93 -5.78 -2.39 -6.82
N VAL A 94 -7.04 -2.82 -6.66
CA VAL A 94 -8.12 -2.06 -6.01
C VAL A 94 -7.89 -1.80 -4.51
N GLY A 95 -6.99 -2.54 -3.85
CA GLY A 95 -6.51 -2.27 -2.50
C GLY A 95 -5.84 -0.89 -2.34
N SER A 96 -5.43 -0.28 -3.46
CA SER A 96 -4.87 1.07 -3.51
C SER A 96 -5.80 2.15 -2.95
N PHE A 97 -7.13 1.97 -3.06
CA PHE A 97 -8.10 2.90 -2.47
C PHE A 97 -8.05 2.88 -0.93
N ALA A 98 -7.96 1.69 -0.36
CA ALA A 98 -7.82 1.51 1.08
C ALA A 98 -6.46 1.99 1.56
N ALA A 99 -5.40 1.63 0.84
CA ALA A 99 -4.04 2.04 1.16
C ALA A 99 -3.88 3.57 1.19
N ASN A 100 -4.34 4.25 0.13
CA ASN A 100 -4.27 5.71 0.06
C ASN A 100 -5.11 6.38 1.18
N SER A 101 -6.32 5.88 1.43
CA SER A 101 -7.19 6.46 2.46
C SER A 101 -6.68 6.22 3.88
N CYS A 102 -5.95 5.13 4.09
CA CYS A 102 -5.24 4.87 5.35
C CYS A 102 -4.18 5.94 5.58
N ILE A 103 -3.32 6.22 4.59
CA ILE A 103 -2.31 7.28 4.65
C ILE A 103 -2.94 8.66 4.88
N ASP A 104 -3.98 9.00 4.12
CA ASP A 104 -4.69 10.27 4.26
C ASP A 104 -5.20 10.47 5.71
N LYS A 105 -5.73 9.40 6.30
CA LYS A 105 -6.22 9.43 7.68
C LYS A 105 -5.10 9.51 8.71
N VAL A 106 -4.00 8.79 8.50
CA VAL A 106 -2.80 8.89 9.36
C VAL A 106 -2.31 10.33 9.41
N LYS A 107 -2.13 10.97 8.26
CA LYS A 107 -1.66 12.36 8.19
C LYS A 107 -2.66 13.36 8.75
N GLN A 108 -3.96 13.14 8.52
CA GLN A 108 -5.01 13.98 9.09
C GLN A 108 -4.99 13.98 10.63
N GLU A 109 -4.83 12.83 11.28
CA GLU A 109 -4.84 12.75 12.76
C GLU A 109 -3.51 13.22 13.38
N ARG A 110 -2.39 13.04 12.68
CA ARG A 110 -1.09 13.49 13.17
C ARG A 110 -0.86 14.99 13.07
N GLN A 111 -1.43 15.64 12.04
CA GLN A 111 -1.52 17.10 11.98
C GLN A 111 -2.23 17.71 13.22
N LYS A 112 -3.17 16.99 13.82
CA LYS A 112 -3.89 17.46 15.03
C LYS A 112 -3.13 17.24 16.33
N SER A 113 -2.14 16.34 16.35
CA SER A 113 -1.52 15.83 17.59
C SER A 113 -0.04 16.17 17.76
N SER A 114 0.52 17.09 16.95
CA SER A 114 1.90 17.62 17.02
C SER A 114 3.04 16.60 16.86
N GLY A 115 2.76 15.30 16.76
CA GLY A 115 3.73 14.25 16.41
C GLY A 115 3.75 14.01 14.90
N ASP A 116 4.93 14.04 14.29
CA ASP A 116 5.11 13.64 12.88
C ASP A 116 5.22 12.12 12.78
N VAL A 117 4.55 11.55 11.79
CA VAL A 117 4.65 10.12 11.44
C VAL A 117 5.07 10.07 10.00
N TYR A 118 6.19 9.41 9.76
CA TYR A 118 6.66 9.17 8.40
C TYR A 118 5.73 8.17 7.73
N SER A 119 5.14 8.59 6.62
CA SER A 119 4.13 7.83 5.89
C SER A 119 4.62 7.45 4.50
N GLN A 120 4.78 6.15 4.29
CA GLN A 120 5.13 5.59 2.99
C GLN A 120 3.92 4.90 2.36
N LEU A 121 3.62 5.23 1.10
CA LEU A 121 2.61 4.55 0.30
C LEU A 121 3.29 3.76 -0.81
N THR A 122 3.02 2.47 -0.91
CA THR A 122 3.46 1.64 -2.04
C THR A 122 2.26 1.08 -2.78
N LEU A 123 2.20 1.32 -4.08
CA LEU A 123 1.10 0.88 -4.94
C LEU A 123 1.62 -0.14 -5.94
N LEU A 124 1.06 -1.34 -5.91
CA LEU A 124 1.42 -2.44 -6.80
C LEU A 124 0.30 -2.57 -7.83
N ASP A 125 0.58 -2.08 -9.05
CA ASP A 125 -0.37 -2.02 -10.18
C ASP A 125 -1.76 -1.46 -9.79
N PRO A 126 -1.83 -0.21 -9.28
CA PRO A 126 -3.03 0.34 -8.68
C PRO A 126 -4.20 0.46 -9.67
N PHE A 127 -5.36 -0.08 -9.33
CA PHE A 127 -6.59 0.21 -10.07
C PHE A 127 -7.03 1.66 -9.79
N CYS A 128 -7.14 2.47 -10.84
CA CYS A 128 -7.27 3.93 -10.70
C CYS A 128 -8.68 4.49 -10.90
N GLN A 129 -9.63 3.71 -11.40
CA GLN A 129 -10.99 4.18 -11.65
C GLN A 129 -11.82 4.13 -10.37
N ARG A 130 -12.57 5.21 -10.08
CA ARG A 130 -13.53 5.25 -8.96
C ARG A 130 -14.97 5.30 -9.46
N GLY A 131 -15.75 4.27 -9.13
CA GLY A 131 -17.10 4.12 -9.70
C GLY A 131 -17.09 4.15 -11.23
N VAL A 132 -18.23 4.49 -11.85
CA VAL A 132 -18.37 4.35 -13.32
C VAL A 132 -17.90 5.58 -14.13
N LEU A 133 -17.76 6.76 -13.52
CA LEU A 133 -17.49 8.01 -14.23
C LEU A 133 -16.10 8.61 -13.97
N ASP A 134 -15.43 8.23 -12.88
CA ASP A 134 -14.21 8.90 -12.44
C ASP A 134 -12.95 8.10 -12.81
N LEU A 135 -12.64 8.11 -14.12
CA LEU A 135 -11.54 7.33 -14.71
C LEU A 135 -10.14 7.85 -14.36
N THR A 136 -10.03 9.09 -13.89
CA THR A 136 -8.74 9.72 -13.53
C THR A 136 -8.57 9.90 -12.03
N TYR A 137 -9.40 9.24 -11.21
CA TYR A 137 -9.35 9.38 -9.75
C TYR A 137 -7.97 9.05 -9.19
N GLY A 138 -7.41 7.89 -9.55
CA GLY A 138 -6.10 7.43 -9.05
C GLY A 138 -5.02 8.48 -9.27
N ASP A 139 -4.85 8.97 -10.50
CA ASP A 139 -3.85 10.00 -10.81
C ASP A 139 -4.04 11.30 -10.02
N ARG A 140 -5.29 11.74 -9.81
CA ARG A 140 -5.56 12.97 -9.04
C ARG A 140 -5.29 12.81 -7.54
N ASN A 141 -5.46 11.61 -6.97
CA ASN A 141 -5.55 11.43 -5.52
C ASN A 141 -4.44 10.56 -4.90
N PHE A 142 -4.05 9.48 -5.57
CA PHE A 142 -3.11 8.53 -5.00
C PHE A 142 -1.75 9.15 -4.73
N GLY A 143 -1.26 8.94 -3.50
CA GLY A 143 0.04 9.42 -3.04
C GLY A 143 0.08 10.88 -2.59
N LYS A 144 -1.03 11.63 -2.70
CA LYS A 144 -1.05 13.08 -2.43
C LYS A 144 -0.51 13.49 -1.06
N ASN A 145 -0.81 12.72 -0.02
CA ASN A 145 -0.48 13.07 1.37
C ASN A 145 0.66 12.23 1.95
N ALA A 146 1.17 11.22 1.23
CA ALA A 146 2.27 10.40 1.70
C ALA A 146 3.57 11.21 1.74
N ASP A 147 4.42 10.97 2.72
CA ASP A 147 5.77 11.55 2.76
C ASP A 147 6.68 10.93 1.68
N TYR A 148 6.38 9.67 1.31
CA TYR A 148 6.98 9.00 0.16
C TYR A 148 5.97 8.05 -0.52
N PRO A 149 5.35 8.50 -1.62
CA PRO A 149 4.52 7.65 -2.48
C PRO A 149 5.33 7.00 -3.61
N GLN A 150 5.18 5.69 -3.79
CA GLN A 150 5.76 4.95 -4.91
C GLN A 150 4.76 4.01 -5.56
N GLN A 151 4.99 3.73 -6.84
CA GLN A 151 4.23 2.80 -7.66
C GLN A 151 5.18 1.82 -8.34
N TYR A 152 4.88 0.54 -8.25
CA TYR A 152 5.42 -0.50 -9.11
C TYR A 152 4.41 -0.75 -10.21
N LEU A 153 4.83 -0.54 -11.46
CA LEU A 153 3.97 -0.49 -12.62
C LEU A 153 4.34 -1.61 -13.60
N ASN A 154 3.34 -2.29 -14.13
CA ASN A 154 3.46 -3.08 -15.36
C ASN A 154 2.60 -2.43 -16.46
N THR A 155 3.22 -1.81 -17.47
CA THR A 155 2.49 -1.13 -18.55
C THR A 155 1.78 -2.10 -19.49
N ASP A 156 2.19 -3.37 -19.48
CA ASP A 156 1.58 -4.45 -20.27
C ASP A 156 0.45 -5.17 -19.50
N ASP A 157 0.02 -4.63 -18.35
CA ASP A 157 -1.10 -5.19 -17.60
C ASP A 157 -2.40 -5.12 -18.44
N PRO A 158 -3.07 -6.26 -18.69
CA PRO A 158 -4.33 -6.30 -19.42
C PRO A 158 -5.52 -5.73 -18.63
N VAL A 159 -5.39 -5.53 -17.31
CA VAL A 159 -6.46 -4.94 -16.50
C VAL A 159 -6.62 -3.46 -16.86
N PRO A 160 -7.84 -2.98 -17.16
CA PRO A 160 -8.03 -1.56 -17.42
C PRO A 160 -7.71 -0.69 -16.19
N PHE A 161 -7.16 0.50 -16.44
CA PHE A 161 -6.92 1.54 -15.43
C PHE A 161 -5.84 1.23 -14.38
N THR A 162 -4.94 0.29 -14.66
CA THR A 162 -3.78 -0.08 -13.82
C THR A 162 -2.44 0.23 -14.50
N ASN A 163 -2.44 0.26 -15.83
CA ASN A 163 -1.27 0.35 -16.70
C ASN A 163 -0.72 1.77 -16.96
N LYS A 164 -0.96 2.74 -16.06
CA LYS A 164 -0.45 4.11 -16.20
C LYS A 164 0.33 4.56 -14.97
N SER A 165 1.40 5.31 -15.21
CA SER A 165 2.15 5.97 -14.15
C SER A 165 1.32 7.06 -13.49
N LEU A 166 1.37 7.14 -12.16
CA LEU A 166 0.71 8.16 -11.35
C LEU A 166 1.61 9.40 -11.19
N SER A 167 1.03 10.60 -11.42
CA SER A 167 1.77 11.88 -11.39
C SER A 167 2.39 12.25 -10.04
N LYS A 168 1.95 11.61 -8.95
CA LYS A 168 2.37 11.91 -7.58
C LYS A 168 3.24 10.84 -6.95
N CYS A 169 3.55 9.76 -7.66
CA CYS A 169 4.35 8.66 -7.16
C CYS A 169 5.72 8.61 -7.83
N ALA A 170 6.76 8.20 -7.10
CA ALA A 170 7.95 7.63 -7.73
C ALA A 170 7.51 6.37 -8.50
N CYS A 171 7.81 6.31 -9.80
CA CYS A 171 7.36 5.21 -10.64
C CYS A 171 8.53 4.28 -10.94
N ILE A 172 8.42 3.04 -10.45
CA ILE A 172 9.31 1.94 -10.77
C ILE A 172 8.60 1.07 -11.82
N ASP A 173 9.02 1.22 -13.07
CA ASP A 173 8.47 0.46 -14.19
C ASP A 173 9.16 -0.90 -14.26
N VAL A 174 8.43 -1.96 -13.92
CA VAL A 174 8.96 -3.32 -13.89
C VAL A 174 8.60 -4.14 -15.12
N THR A 175 7.96 -3.52 -16.13
CA THR A 175 7.41 -4.20 -17.31
C THR A 175 8.46 -5.05 -18.02
N ALA A 176 9.63 -4.46 -18.31
CA ALA A 176 10.70 -5.13 -19.06
C ALA A 176 11.34 -6.31 -18.30
N LEU A 177 11.08 -6.42 -16.99
CA LEU A 177 11.62 -7.48 -16.14
C LEU A 177 10.65 -8.65 -15.99
N ARG A 178 9.42 -8.55 -16.54
CA ARG A 178 8.37 -9.55 -16.36
C ARG A 178 8.68 -10.85 -17.10
N PRO A 179 8.76 -12.00 -16.38
CA PRO A 179 8.75 -13.31 -17.01
C PRO A 179 7.43 -13.53 -17.76
N THR A 180 7.50 -14.08 -18.98
CA THR A 180 6.36 -14.20 -19.89
C THR A 180 5.21 -15.06 -19.33
N GLU A 181 5.53 -16.00 -18.46
CA GLU A 181 4.61 -16.93 -17.81
C GLU A 181 3.83 -16.32 -16.64
N ILE A 182 4.27 -15.16 -16.12
CA ILE A 182 3.60 -14.47 -15.03
C ILE A 182 2.51 -13.57 -15.59
N PHE A 183 1.29 -13.70 -15.06
CA PHE A 183 0.18 -12.83 -15.41
C PHE A 183 0.54 -11.37 -15.12
N GLY A 184 0.23 -10.47 -16.07
CA GLY A 184 0.68 -9.09 -16.04
C GLY A 184 0.39 -8.37 -14.72
N HIS A 185 -0.83 -8.50 -14.22
CA HIS A 185 -1.28 -7.80 -13.02
C HIS A 185 -0.60 -8.28 -11.73
N ASP A 186 -0.14 -9.53 -11.70
CA ASP A 186 0.51 -10.12 -10.53
C ASP A 186 1.99 -9.73 -10.44
N TRP A 187 2.58 -9.29 -11.56
CA TRP A 187 4.01 -9.09 -11.66
C TRP A 187 4.57 -8.02 -10.72
N PRO A 188 3.98 -6.81 -10.60
CA PRO A 188 4.46 -5.81 -9.65
C PRO A 188 4.50 -6.31 -8.21
N LEU A 189 3.52 -7.12 -7.79
CA LEU A 189 3.52 -7.76 -6.47
C LEU A 189 4.68 -8.75 -6.32
N ILE A 190 4.86 -9.65 -7.29
CA ILE A 190 5.91 -10.68 -7.24
C ILE A 190 7.32 -10.05 -7.26
N TYR A 191 7.53 -9.02 -8.09
CA TYR A 191 8.79 -8.29 -8.15
C TYR A 191 9.06 -7.56 -6.83
N TYR A 192 8.06 -6.89 -6.29
CA TYR A 192 8.16 -6.14 -5.05
C TYR A 192 8.51 -7.04 -3.86
N SER A 193 7.90 -8.22 -3.73
CA SER A 193 8.19 -9.20 -2.69
C SER A 193 9.64 -9.73 -2.70
N LYS A 194 10.39 -9.50 -3.78
CA LYS A 194 11.81 -9.86 -3.94
C LYS A 194 12.74 -8.65 -3.89
N SER A 195 12.18 -7.44 -3.77
CA SER A 195 12.95 -6.22 -3.76
C SER A 195 13.64 -6.02 -2.41
N LYS A 196 14.88 -5.54 -2.45
CA LYS A 196 15.67 -5.25 -1.24
C LYS A 196 14.92 -4.31 -0.30
N LYS A 197 14.87 -4.62 1.00
CA LYS A 197 14.13 -3.86 2.03
C LYS A 197 12.64 -3.69 1.71
N LEU A 198 12.11 -4.48 0.77
CA LEU A 198 10.75 -4.35 0.25
C LEU A 198 10.42 -2.89 -0.13
N GLY A 199 11.37 -2.22 -0.78
CA GLY A 199 11.21 -0.83 -1.22
C GLY A 199 10.94 0.16 -0.09
N LEU A 200 11.18 -0.18 1.18
CA LEU A 200 11.14 0.76 2.31
C LEU A 200 12.21 1.84 2.09
N VAL A 201 11.76 3.09 2.11
CA VAL A 201 12.61 4.26 1.93
C VAL A 201 12.60 5.03 3.23
N SER A 202 13.77 5.10 3.88
CA SER A 202 13.92 5.89 5.09
C SER A 202 13.70 7.38 4.79
N ALA A 203 13.35 8.17 5.80
CA ALA A 203 13.17 9.62 5.64
C ALA A 203 14.42 10.32 5.07
N SER A 204 15.61 9.75 5.27
CA SER A 204 16.89 10.25 4.72
C SER A 204 17.22 9.76 3.31
N ASP A 205 16.59 8.69 2.83
CA ASP A 205 16.92 8.03 1.54
C ASP A 205 15.89 8.34 0.44
N LYS A 206 15.09 9.41 0.58
CA LYS A 206 14.01 9.76 -0.36
C LYS A 206 14.54 9.85 -1.80
N LEU A 207 14.05 8.95 -2.66
CA LEU A 207 14.23 9.08 -4.11
C LEU A 207 13.39 10.25 -4.61
N SER A 208 13.91 11.00 -5.58
CA SER A 208 13.17 12.09 -6.21
C SER A 208 11.94 11.56 -6.94
N ILE A 209 10.81 12.27 -6.84
CA ILE A 209 9.60 12.00 -7.64
C ILE A 209 9.98 12.02 -9.13
N GLY A 210 9.75 10.91 -9.83
CA GLY A 210 10.16 10.71 -11.23
C GLY A 210 10.17 9.23 -11.62
N LYS A 211 10.47 8.94 -12.89
CA LYS A 211 10.70 7.58 -13.37
C LYS A 211 12.07 7.11 -12.91
N VAL A 212 12.11 5.99 -12.18
CA VAL A 212 13.35 5.25 -11.91
C VAL A 212 13.33 4.05 -12.86
N TYR A 213 14.28 4.04 -13.81
CA TYR A 213 14.49 2.96 -14.78
C TYR A 213 15.32 1.83 -14.16
#